data_AF-A0A936AWZ5-F1
#
_entry.id   AF-A0A936AWZ5-F1
#
_cell.length_a   1.000
_cell.length_b   1.000
_cell.length_c   1.000
_cell.angle_alpha   90.00
_cell.angle_beta   90.00
_cell.angle_gamma   90.00
#
_symmetry.space_group_name_H-M   'P 1'
#
loop_
_entity.id
_entity.type
_entity.pdbx_description
1 polymer ?
#
loop_
_entity_poly.entity_id
_entity_poly.type
_entity_poly.pdbx_seq_one_letter_code
_entity_poly.pdbx_strand_id
1 'polypeptide(L)'
;MLRRVMLPASITVVIALGWLLIKDHRPSPVVPPLGAPQQVKIRIEVSSATLPVSIGIPISEQASLADEASLTVVDSSGEPVPTCTRVLARWKGTPGDTNRAIKWILVDFAPRKNGLHFLTNGGRMQFEGVGLDQSDKSIIVSSSRLQIELPLSGDKMITRLRLDNNEALRAPAGISAKLPAMAVIAARSGVADTLTVTDAMLFKPGETVGFEHRDSLKWEAAAGSSRIATQGHSFLPQRICRLDEGTPRQEDVEIRDAQATDHQINSPLRFLTLQEARYGICRLRPRRQSSEKPPGRRLSSLLR
;
A
#
# COMPACT_ATOMS: atom_id res chain seq x y z
N MET A 1 -72.46 -26.32 -5.04
CA MET A 1 -72.98 -26.58 -3.68
C MET A 1 -71.89 -26.23 -2.67
N LEU A 2 -71.92 -25.00 -2.17
CA LEU A 2 -71.03 -24.48 -1.13
C LEU A 2 -71.69 -24.74 0.24
N ARG A 3 -70.97 -25.30 1.21
CA ARG A 3 -71.30 -25.18 2.63
C ARG A 3 -70.23 -24.37 3.33
N ARG A 4 -70.54 -23.08 3.56
CA ARG A 4 -69.87 -22.20 4.51
C ARG A 4 -70.27 -22.63 5.92
N VAL A 5 -69.30 -22.86 6.80
CA VAL A 5 -69.54 -22.96 8.24
C VAL A 5 -69.27 -21.59 8.84
N MET A 6 -70.35 -20.95 9.31
CA MET A 6 -70.36 -19.79 10.20
C MET A 6 -70.30 -20.29 11.65
N LEU A 7 -69.48 -19.67 12.49
CA LEU A 7 -69.55 -19.67 13.96
C LEU A 7 -68.97 -18.32 14.45
N PRO A 8 -69.37 -17.83 15.65
CA PRO A 8 -70.00 -16.54 15.78
C PRO A 8 -69.12 -15.47 16.43
N ALA A 9 -69.55 -14.23 16.21
CA ALA A 9 -69.09 -13.04 16.89
C ALA A 9 -69.51 -12.99 18.37
N SER A 10 -68.74 -12.20 19.12
CA SER A 10 -69.04 -11.59 20.42
C SER A 10 -68.96 -12.48 21.66
N ILE A 11 -68.12 -12.07 22.61
CA ILE A 11 -68.48 -11.86 24.04
C ILE A 11 -67.29 -11.22 24.79
N THR A 12 -67.61 -10.08 25.42
CA THR A 12 -66.93 -9.43 26.56
C THR A 12 -65.74 -8.48 26.35
N VAL A 13 -66.10 -7.23 26.05
CA VAL A 13 -65.53 -6.03 26.67
C VAL A 13 -65.91 -6.03 28.16
N VAL A 14 -64.97 -6.22 29.09
CA VAL A 14 -64.88 -5.58 30.44
C VAL A 14 -63.47 -5.84 31.02
N ILE A 15 -62.41 -5.18 30.54
CA ILE A 15 -61.21 -4.87 31.33
C ILE A 15 -60.64 -3.53 30.83
N ALA A 16 -61.41 -2.46 30.99
CA ALA A 16 -60.98 -1.11 30.65
C ALA A 16 -61.34 -0.18 31.81
N LEU A 17 -60.73 -0.37 32.99
CA LEU A 17 -60.63 0.67 34.04
C LEU A 17 -59.68 0.28 35.20
N GLY A 18 -58.62 -0.49 34.94
CA GLY A 18 -57.65 -0.94 35.96
C GLY A 18 -56.20 -0.51 35.75
N TRP A 19 -55.93 0.39 34.79
CA TRP A 19 -54.59 0.72 34.31
C TRP A 19 -54.21 2.19 34.53
N LEU A 20 -54.61 2.81 35.65
CA LEU A 20 -54.24 4.20 35.93
C LEU A 20 -53.68 4.46 37.34
N LEU A 21 -52.98 3.49 37.92
CA LEU A 21 -52.14 3.71 39.12
C LEU A 21 -50.85 2.88 39.09
N ILE A 22 -50.24 2.69 37.92
CA ILE A 22 -48.81 2.36 37.89
C ILE A 22 -48.09 3.68 38.10
N LYS A 23 -47.78 3.98 39.37
CA LYS A 23 -46.81 5.01 39.73
C LYS A 23 -45.60 4.83 38.83
N ASP A 24 -45.21 5.89 38.14
CA ASP A 24 -43.92 6.07 37.49
C ASP A 24 -42.79 5.78 38.50
N HIS A 25 -42.49 4.50 38.74
CA HIS A 25 -41.18 4.08 39.20
C HIS A 25 -40.28 4.21 37.98
N ARG A 26 -39.91 5.47 37.67
CA ARG A 26 -38.67 5.69 36.94
C ARG A 26 -37.60 5.10 37.85
N PRO A 27 -36.95 3.98 37.48
CA PRO A 27 -35.79 3.54 38.24
C PRO A 27 -34.86 4.75 38.29
N SER A 28 -34.52 5.20 39.50
CA SER A 28 -33.51 6.24 39.67
C SER A 28 -32.32 5.82 38.80
N PRO A 29 -31.80 6.71 37.93
CA PRO A 29 -30.63 6.38 37.13
C PRO A 29 -29.58 5.91 38.14
N VAL A 30 -29.29 4.62 38.12
CA VAL A 30 -28.22 4.04 38.92
C VAL A 30 -26.98 4.70 38.36
N VAL A 31 -26.51 5.74 39.04
CA VAL A 31 -25.23 6.37 38.73
C VAL A 31 -24.22 5.26 39.00
N PRO A 32 -23.59 4.67 37.96
CA PRO A 32 -22.60 3.65 38.21
C PRO A 32 -21.52 4.27 39.11
N PRO A 33 -21.02 3.53 40.11
CA PRO A 33 -19.99 4.04 41.00
C PRO A 33 -18.86 4.62 40.14
N LEU A 34 -18.49 5.87 40.43
CA LEU A 34 -17.36 6.55 39.79
C LEU A 34 -16.12 5.65 39.95
N GLY A 35 -15.69 5.01 38.86
CA GLY A 35 -14.50 4.17 38.84
C GLY A 35 -14.68 2.71 38.44
N ALA A 36 -15.91 2.22 38.18
CA ALA A 36 -16.05 0.91 37.55
C ALA A 36 -15.60 0.98 36.07
N PRO A 37 -14.67 0.12 35.61
CA PRO A 37 -14.24 0.12 34.22
C PRO A 37 -15.43 -0.18 33.31
N GLN A 38 -15.69 0.73 32.36
CA GLN A 38 -16.80 0.57 31.43
C GLN A 38 -16.53 -0.64 30.52
N GLN A 39 -17.52 -1.53 30.42
CA GLN A 39 -17.39 -2.70 29.55
C GLN A 39 -17.28 -2.26 28.09
N VAL A 40 -16.19 -2.64 27.43
CA VAL A 40 -16.05 -2.44 25.98
C VAL A 40 -17.00 -3.40 25.28
N LYS A 41 -17.87 -2.88 24.43
CA LYS A 41 -18.71 -3.66 23.51
C LYS A 41 -18.92 -2.87 22.23
N ILE A 42 -18.08 -3.14 21.24
CA ILE A 42 -18.08 -2.41 19.96
C ILE A 42 -18.58 -3.33 18.86
N ARG A 43 -19.61 -2.90 18.14
CA ARG A 43 -20.20 -3.66 17.02
C ARG A 43 -19.31 -3.57 15.79
N ILE A 44 -19.07 -4.71 15.16
CA ILE A 44 -18.37 -4.86 13.89
C ILE A 44 -19.27 -5.64 12.94
N GLU A 45 -19.55 -5.11 11.76
CA GLU A 45 -20.40 -5.75 10.76
C GLU A 45 -19.54 -6.30 9.62
N VAL A 46 -19.63 -7.62 9.41
CA VAL A 46 -18.83 -8.34 8.40
C VAL A 46 -19.76 -8.81 7.29
N SER A 47 -19.57 -8.26 6.10
CA SER A 47 -20.34 -8.63 4.90
C SER A 47 -19.84 -9.93 4.25
N SER A 48 -18.55 -10.26 4.41
CA SER A 48 -17.93 -11.46 3.85
C SER A 48 -16.93 -12.10 4.81
N ALA A 49 -17.18 -13.37 5.15
CA ALA A 49 -16.35 -14.18 6.03
C ALA A 49 -15.29 -15.02 5.29
N THR A 50 -15.06 -14.73 4.02
CA THR A 50 -14.10 -15.47 3.19
C THR A 50 -12.66 -15.01 3.38
N LEU A 51 -12.44 -13.80 3.90
CA LEU A 51 -11.13 -13.21 4.08
C LEU A 51 -10.96 -12.72 5.53
N PRO A 52 -9.72 -12.72 6.05
CA PRO A 52 -9.41 -12.03 7.29
C PRO A 52 -9.80 -10.55 7.23
N VAL A 53 -10.24 -10.01 8.36
CA VAL A 53 -10.64 -8.62 8.53
C VAL A 53 -9.62 -7.91 9.39
N SER A 54 -9.14 -6.76 8.94
CA SER A 54 -8.25 -5.85 9.68
C SER A 54 -8.93 -4.49 9.83
N ILE A 55 -9.17 -4.06 11.08
CA ILE A 55 -9.89 -2.80 11.34
C ILE A 55 -9.28 -2.03 12.52
N GLY A 56 -9.15 -0.71 12.32
CA GLY A 56 -8.79 0.23 13.39
C GLY A 56 -10.03 0.65 14.18
N ILE A 57 -10.03 0.41 15.49
CA ILE A 57 -11.16 0.70 16.37
C ILE A 57 -10.76 1.76 17.39
N PRO A 58 -11.50 2.88 17.50
CA PRO A 58 -11.27 3.87 18.54
C PRO A 58 -11.85 3.41 19.88
N ILE A 59 -11.11 3.61 20.96
CA ILE A 59 -11.50 3.28 22.34
C ILE A 59 -11.57 4.57 23.17
N SER A 60 -12.68 4.73 23.90
CA SER A 60 -12.88 5.87 24.80
C SER A 60 -11.90 5.84 25.97
N GLU A 61 -11.37 7.00 26.38
CA GLU A 61 -10.51 7.12 27.58
C GLU A 61 -11.25 6.62 28.84
N GLN A 62 -12.58 6.77 28.89
CA GLN A 62 -13.42 6.33 30.02
C GLN A 62 -13.44 4.80 30.21
N ALA A 63 -13.15 4.02 29.16
CA ALA A 63 -13.04 2.57 29.27
C ALA A 63 -11.84 2.15 30.13
N SER A 64 -10.87 3.05 30.35
CA SER A 64 -9.66 2.82 31.16
C SER A 64 -8.91 1.53 30.78
N LEU A 65 -9.03 1.12 29.52
CA LEU A 65 -8.47 -0.12 29.01
C LEU A 65 -6.97 0.08 28.72
N ALA A 66 -6.10 -0.44 29.58
CA ALA A 66 -4.65 -0.36 29.39
C ALA A 66 -4.06 -1.61 28.70
N ASP A 67 -4.65 -2.79 28.94
CA ASP A 67 -4.15 -4.06 28.42
C ASP A 67 -5.00 -4.56 27.26
N GLU A 68 -4.40 -4.63 26.06
CA GLU A 68 -5.03 -5.17 24.87
C GLU A 68 -5.31 -6.68 24.96
N ALA A 69 -4.62 -7.43 25.82
CA ALA A 69 -4.82 -8.86 25.96
C ALA A 69 -6.18 -9.21 26.59
N SER A 70 -6.84 -8.27 27.26
CA SER A 70 -8.19 -8.47 27.78
C SER A 70 -9.28 -8.43 26.70
N LEU A 71 -8.95 -8.00 25.48
CA LEU A 71 -9.89 -7.89 24.37
C LEU A 71 -10.02 -9.18 23.57
N THR A 72 -11.25 -9.50 23.20
CA THR A 72 -11.56 -10.59 22.28
C THR A 72 -12.67 -10.17 21.32
N VAL A 73 -12.68 -10.75 20.12
CA VAL A 73 -13.86 -10.67 19.24
C VAL A 73 -14.76 -11.86 19.54
N VAL A 74 -16.06 -11.62 19.66
CA VAL A 74 -17.09 -12.65 19.71
C VAL A 74 -18.05 -12.49 18.53
N ASP A 75 -18.63 -13.58 18.06
CA ASP A 75 -19.68 -13.54 17.05
C ASP A 75 -21.06 -13.19 17.65
N SER A 76 -22.11 -13.21 16.84
CA SER A 76 -23.47 -12.90 17.28
C SER A 76 -24.06 -13.92 18.27
N SER A 77 -23.52 -15.13 18.33
CA SER A 77 -23.86 -16.14 19.35
C SER A 77 -23.05 -15.99 20.65
N GLY A 78 -22.08 -15.08 20.69
CA GLY A 78 -21.17 -14.92 21.82
C GLY A 78 -19.97 -15.87 21.79
N GLU A 79 -19.80 -16.63 20.71
CA GLU A 79 -18.66 -17.53 20.56
C GLU A 79 -17.41 -16.71 20.20
N PRO A 80 -16.28 -16.94 20.88
CA PRO A 80 -15.04 -16.22 20.62
C PRO A 80 -14.43 -16.59 19.26
N VAL A 81 -13.90 -15.58 18.58
CA VAL A 81 -13.26 -15.69 17.27
C VAL A 81 -11.75 -15.49 17.42
N PRO A 82 -10.90 -16.31 16.76
CA PRO A 82 -9.46 -16.09 16.74
C PRO A 82 -9.11 -14.67 16.31
N THR A 83 -8.47 -13.94 17.22
CA THR A 83 -8.20 -12.51 17.09
C THR A 83 -6.75 -12.20 17.46
N CYS A 84 -6.12 -11.32 16.70
CA CYS A 84 -4.89 -10.64 17.04
C CYS A 84 -5.18 -9.15 17.23
N THR A 85 -4.60 -8.56 18.26
CA THR A 85 -4.77 -7.13 18.55
C THR A 85 -3.42 -6.44 18.62
N ARG A 86 -3.36 -5.19 18.18
CA ARG A 86 -2.17 -4.34 18.25
C ARG A 86 -2.53 -2.91 18.58
N VAL A 87 -1.91 -2.36 19.62
CA VAL A 87 -2.12 -0.96 20.01
C VAL A 87 -1.48 -0.02 18.99
N LEU A 88 -2.27 0.89 18.44
CA LEU A 88 -1.82 1.90 17.47
C LEU A 88 -1.54 3.25 18.17
N ALA A 89 -2.32 3.59 19.20
CA ALA A 89 -2.13 4.81 19.98
C ALA A 89 -2.74 4.68 21.38
N ARG A 90 -2.20 5.45 22.33
CA ARG A 90 -2.70 5.57 23.71
C ARG A 90 -3.03 7.02 24.04
N TRP A 91 -3.97 7.23 24.96
CA TRP A 91 -4.32 8.56 25.45
C TRP A 91 -3.18 9.12 26.29
N LYS A 92 -2.69 10.32 25.92
CA LYS A 92 -1.63 11.04 26.65
C LYS A 92 -0.33 10.22 26.83
N GLY A 93 0.00 9.37 25.86
CA GLY A 93 1.20 8.54 25.88
C GLY A 93 1.59 8.02 24.49
N THR A 94 2.74 7.36 24.42
CA THR A 94 3.18 6.64 23.20
C THR A 94 2.45 5.30 23.09
N PRO A 95 2.45 4.63 21.93
CA PRO A 95 1.81 3.31 21.78
C PRO A 95 2.35 2.25 22.76
N GLY A 96 3.61 2.38 23.20
CA GLY A 96 4.26 1.47 24.15
C GLY A 96 4.07 1.80 25.63
N ASP A 97 3.40 2.91 25.99
CA ASP A 97 3.17 3.29 27.39
C ASP A 97 2.02 2.46 28.01
N THR A 98 2.34 1.29 28.56
CA THR A 98 1.35 0.33 29.08
C THR A 98 0.55 0.85 30.27
N ASN A 99 0.91 1.99 30.87
CA ASN A 99 0.16 2.61 31.96
C ASN A 99 -0.95 3.56 31.47
N ARG A 100 -1.06 3.77 30.16
CA ARG A 100 -2.04 4.68 29.56
C ARG A 100 -3.16 3.91 28.88
N ALA A 101 -4.38 4.45 28.96
CA ALA A 101 -5.53 3.88 28.27
C ALA A 101 -5.32 3.86 26.75
N ILE A 102 -5.73 2.77 26.11
CA ILE A 102 -5.71 2.58 24.66
C ILE A 102 -6.68 3.58 24.03
N LYS A 103 -6.21 4.24 22.95
CA LYS A 103 -7.01 5.17 22.14
C LYS A 103 -7.41 4.56 20.80
N TRP A 104 -6.47 3.89 20.15
CA TRP A 104 -6.68 3.19 18.89
C TRP A 104 -6.05 1.81 18.94
N ILE A 105 -6.81 0.82 18.49
CA ILE A 105 -6.35 -0.56 18.39
C ILE A 105 -6.62 -1.08 16.98
N LEU A 106 -5.67 -1.81 16.41
CA LEU A 106 -5.87 -2.63 15.23
C LEU A 106 -6.35 -4.00 15.69
N VAL A 107 -7.44 -4.47 15.12
CA VAL A 107 -8.00 -5.80 15.37
C VAL A 107 -7.96 -6.57 14.07
N ASP A 108 -7.25 -7.69 14.08
CA ASP A 108 -7.14 -8.64 12.98
C ASP A 108 -7.85 -9.94 13.39
N PHE A 109 -8.85 -10.38 12.63
CA PHE A 109 -9.57 -11.62 12.94
C PHE A 109 -10.08 -12.32 11.69
N ALA A 110 -10.31 -13.64 11.78
CA ALA A 110 -10.84 -14.45 10.69
C ALA A 110 -12.29 -14.88 11.03
N PRO A 111 -13.31 -14.13 10.58
CA PRO A 111 -14.71 -14.47 10.83
C PRO A 111 -15.07 -15.84 10.22
N ARG A 112 -15.87 -16.65 10.94
CA ARG A 112 -16.38 -17.94 10.44
C ARG A 112 -17.72 -17.81 9.71
N LYS A 113 -18.46 -16.72 9.97
CA LYS A 113 -19.79 -16.46 9.45
C LYS A 113 -19.93 -14.97 9.12
N ASN A 114 -20.76 -14.66 8.12
CA ASN A 114 -21.15 -13.27 7.87
C ASN A 114 -22.04 -12.75 9.01
N GLY A 115 -22.05 -11.44 9.22
CA GLY A 115 -22.94 -10.78 10.17
C GLY A 115 -22.22 -10.04 11.29
N LEU A 116 -22.89 -9.94 12.43
CA LEU A 116 -22.45 -9.13 13.56
C LEU A 116 -21.41 -9.84 14.41
N HIS A 117 -20.39 -9.08 14.76
CA HIS A 117 -19.35 -9.43 15.70
C HIS A 117 -19.22 -8.29 16.72
N PHE A 118 -18.63 -8.59 17.88
CA PHE A 118 -18.42 -7.63 18.94
C PHE A 118 -17.00 -7.73 19.48
N LEU A 119 -16.30 -6.60 19.57
CA LEU A 119 -15.09 -6.49 20.38
C LEU A 119 -15.51 -6.29 21.84
N THR A 120 -15.11 -7.20 22.72
CA THR A 120 -15.48 -7.20 24.14
C THR A 120 -14.29 -7.45 25.06
N ASN A 121 -14.44 -7.07 26.33
CA ASN A 121 -13.51 -7.45 27.40
C ASN A 121 -13.81 -8.90 27.83
N GLY A 122 -13.29 -9.89 27.11
CA GLY A 122 -13.55 -11.32 27.36
C GLY A 122 -12.33 -12.13 27.79
N GLY A 123 -11.17 -11.49 27.93
CA GLY A 123 -9.90 -12.17 28.18
C GLY A 123 -9.36 -12.85 26.93
N ARG A 124 -8.04 -13.09 26.91
CA ARG A 124 -7.37 -13.74 25.79
C ARG A 124 -7.68 -15.23 25.80
N MET A 125 -8.35 -15.72 24.77
CA MET A 125 -8.32 -17.15 24.46
C MET A 125 -6.96 -17.47 23.84
N GLN A 126 -6.31 -18.54 24.31
CA GLN A 126 -5.12 -19.05 23.64
C GLN A 126 -5.55 -19.75 22.35
N PHE A 127 -5.22 -19.13 21.22
CA PHE A 127 -5.29 -19.77 19.92
C PHE A 127 -3.88 -20.23 19.55
N GLU A 128 -3.79 -21.41 18.92
CA GLU A 128 -2.56 -21.81 18.22
C GLU A 128 -2.29 -20.77 17.13
N GLY A 129 -1.32 -19.89 17.39
CA GLY A 129 -0.98 -18.79 16.52
C GLY A 129 -0.26 -19.26 15.26
N VAL A 130 0.08 -18.29 14.41
CA VAL A 130 1.06 -18.51 13.35
C VAL A 130 2.43 -18.67 14.02
N GLY A 131 3.04 -19.84 13.89
CA GLY A 131 4.42 -20.09 14.27
C GLY A 131 5.37 -19.44 13.28
N LEU A 132 6.46 -18.87 13.80
CA LEU A 132 7.55 -18.34 13.01
C LEU A 132 8.84 -18.99 13.50
N ASP A 133 9.51 -19.71 12.60
CA ASP A 133 10.83 -20.27 12.84
C ASP A 133 11.80 -19.68 11.82
N GLN A 134 12.91 -19.13 12.29
CA GLN A 134 13.86 -18.39 11.44
C GLN A 134 15.25 -18.98 11.59
N SER A 135 15.87 -19.24 10.44
CA SER A 135 17.28 -19.63 10.32
C SER A 135 18.06 -18.58 9.51
N ASP A 136 19.37 -18.75 9.41
CA ASP A 136 20.23 -17.92 8.56
C ASP A 136 19.89 -17.99 7.06
N LYS A 137 19.09 -19.00 6.65
CA LYS A 137 18.80 -19.30 5.24
C LYS A 137 17.34 -19.11 4.86
N SER A 138 16.42 -19.28 5.80
CA SER A 138 14.98 -19.23 5.54
C SER A 138 14.16 -18.82 6.75
N ILE A 139 12.96 -18.30 6.46
CA ILE A 139 11.89 -18.05 7.40
C ILE A 139 10.79 -19.09 7.11
N ILE A 140 10.43 -19.87 8.12
CA ILE A 140 9.31 -20.81 8.09
C ILE A 140 8.14 -20.18 8.83
N VAL A 141 7.06 -19.95 8.10
CA VAL A 141 5.77 -19.50 8.64
C VAL A 141 4.85 -20.69 8.70
N SER A 142 4.41 -21.11 9.89
CA SER A 142 3.54 -22.27 10.09
C SER A 142 2.24 -21.89 10.78
N SER A 143 1.18 -22.62 10.45
CA SER A 143 -0.08 -22.64 11.17
C SER A 143 -0.58 -24.09 11.21
N SER A 144 -1.72 -24.35 11.84
CA SER A 144 -2.30 -25.68 11.94
C SER A 144 -2.54 -26.37 10.59
N ARG A 145 -2.64 -25.60 9.49
CA ARG A 145 -2.92 -26.13 8.14
C ARG A 145 -1.92 -25.69 7.08
N LEU A 146 -1.17 -24.62 7.30
CA LEU A 146 -0.32 -24.02 6.28
C LEU A 146 1.12 -23.96 6.78
N GLN A 147 2.07 -24.40 5.97
CA GLN A 147 3.49 -24.15 6.23
C GLN A 147 4.11 -23.56 4.98
N ILE A 148 4.77 -22.41 5.11
CA ILE A 148 5.47 -21.71 4.05
C ILE A 148 6.92 -21.56 4.45
N GLU A 149 7.85 -21.93 3.58
CA GLU A 149 9.27 -21.64 3.74
C GLU A 149 9.71 -20.60 2.70
N LEU A 150 10.23 -19.48 3.20
CA LEU A 150 10.70 -18.34 2.43
C LEU A 150 12.23 -18.28 2.57
N PRO A 151 13.01 -18.46 1.50
CA PRO A 151 14.46 -18.29 1.59
C PRO A 151 14.81 -16.80 1.75
N LEU A 152 15.87 -16.52 2.52
CA LEU A 152 16.38 -15.15 2.72
C LEU A 152 17.24 -14.65 1.55
N SER A 153 17.67 -15.55 0.67
CA SER A 153 18.48 -15.25 -0.52
C SER A 153 18.20 -16.24 -1.66
N GLY A 154 18.59 -15.87 -2.88
CA GLY A 154 18.39 -16.67 -4.09
C GLY A 154 17.29 -16.13 -5.00
N ASP A 155 16.95 -16.92 -6.02
CA ASP A 155 15.99 -16.60 -7.07
C ASP A 155 14.56 -17.08 -6.75
N LYS A 156 14.39 -17.89 -5.71
CA LYS A 156 13.10 -18.45 -5.29
C LYS A 156 12.48 -17.58 -4.18
N MET A 157 11.17 -17.31 -4.27
CA MET A 157 10.45 -16.62 -3.19
C MET A 157 9.86 -17.59 -2.17
N ILE A 158 9.49 -18.79 -2.59
CA ILE A 158 8.92 -19.84 -1.74
C ILE A 158 9.61 -21.14 -2.10
N THR A 159 10.26 -21.77 -1.13
CA THR A 159 10.92 -23.08 -1.30
C THR A 159 10.02 -24.23 -0.91
N ARG A 160 9.08 -24.00 0.01
CA ARG A 160 8.11 -25.00 0.48
C ARG A 160 6.75 -24.36 0.76
N LEU A 161 5.69 -25.07 0.38
CA LEU A 161 4.31 -24.70 0.67
C LEU A 161 3.57 -25.99 0.95
N ARG A 162 3.22 -26.21 2.21
CA ARG A 162 2.40 -27.35 2.62
C ARG A 162 1.03 -26.88 3.04
N LEU A 163 0.02 -27.58 2.55
CA LEU A 163 -1.36 -27.45 2.99
C LEU A 163 -1.80 -28.79 3.58
N ASP A 164 -2.28 -28.78 4.82
CA ASP A 164 -2.70 -29.97 5.56
C ASP A 164 -1.60 -31.05 5.53
N ASN A 165 -0.35 -30.62 5.78
CA ASN A 165 0.90 -31.42 5.72
C ASN A 165 1.27 -32.03 4.35
N ASN A 166 0.52 -31.73 3.28
CA ASN A 166 0.84 -32.17 1.92
C ASN A 166 1.60 -31.09 1.15
N GLU A 167 2.67 -31.46 0.45
CA GLU A 167 3.41 -30.52 -0.41
C GLU A 167 2.52 -30.06 -1.57
N ALA A 168 2.15 -28.78 -1.55
CA ALA A 168 1.29 -28.15 -2.55
C ALA A 168 2.10 -27.56 -3.71
N LEU A 169 3.39 -27.27 -3.51
CA LEU A 169 4.29 -26.87 -4.60
C LEU A 169 4.65 -28.08 -5.46
N ARG A 170 3.99 -28.20 -6.63
CA ARG A 170 4.35 -29.20 -7.65
C ARG A 170 5.60 -28.85 -8.45
N ALA A 171 6.01 -27.59 -8.41
CA ALA A 171 7.23 -27.02 -8.99
C ALA A 171 7.52 -25.69 -8.27
N PRO A 172 8.75 -25.14 -8.33
CA PRO A 172 9.00 -23.80 -7.82
C PRO A 172 8.01 -22.81 -8.44
N ALA A 173 7.20 -22.16 -7.61
CA ALA A 173 6.31 -21.11 -8.08
C ALA A 173 7.17 -19.87 -8.39
N GLY A 174 7.42 -19.62 -9.67
CA GLY A 174 7.90 -18.32 -10.13
C GLY A 174 6.75 -17.32 -10.04
N ILE A 175 6.92 -16.25 -9.29
CA ILE A 175 5.97 -15.14 -9.28
C ILE A 175 6.44 -14.10 -10.28
N SER A 176 5.63 -13.82 -11.30
CA SER A 176 5.72 -12.60 -12.09
C SER A 176 4.80 -11.57 -11.44
N ALA A 177 5.34 -10.77 -10.51
CA ALA A 177 4.61 -9.67 -9.89
C ALA A 177 4.92 -8.38 -10.66
N LYS A 178 3.89 -7.77 -11.23
CA LYS A 178 4.01 -6.45 -11.87
C LYS A 178 3.98 -5.37 -10.78
N LEU A 179 5.11 -5.13 -10.14
CA LEU A 179 5.28 -4.05 -9.17
C LEU A 179 5.35 -2.69 -9.90
N PRO A 180 4.65 -1.64 -9.45
CA PRO A 180 4.76 -0.31 -10.05
C PRO A 180 6.18 0.24 -9.90
N ALA A 181 6.66 0.86 -10.98
CA ALA A 181 8.08 1.08 -11.22
C ALA A 181 8.73 2.15 -10.33
N MET A 182 9.82 1.75 -9.69
CA MET A 182 11.05 2.55 -9.66
C MET A 182 12.17 1.69 -10.24
N ALA A 183 12.57 1.96 -11.48
CA ALA A 183 13.69 1.27 -12.12
C ALA A 183 15.01 1.90 -11.67
N VAL A 184 15.87 1.09 -11.04
CA VAL A 184 17.25 1.44 -10.69
C VAL A 184 18.18 0.69 -11.64
N ILE A 185 19.07 1.39 -12.34
CA ILE A 185 20.10 0.78 -13.19
C ILE A 185 21.14 0.13 -12.27
N ALA A 186 21.28 -1.19 -12.32
CA ALA A 186 22.06 -1.96 -11.35
C ALA A 186 23.56 -2.07 -11.66
N ALA A 187 23.99 -2.03 -12.92
CA ALA A 187 25.42 -2.11 -13.25
C ALA A 187 25.73 -1.60 -14.67
N ARG A 188 26.89 -0.93 -14.82
CA ARG A 188 27.56 -0.76 -16.12
C ARG A 188 28.32 -2.05 -16.42
N SER A 189 28.02 -2.71 -17.54
CA SER A 189 28.86 -3.80 -18.05
C SER A 189 30.17 -3.21 -18.59
N GLY A 190 31.30 -3.92 -18.45
CA GLY A 190 32.62 -3.48 -18.91
C GLY A 190 32.81 -3.45 -20.43
N VAL A 191 31.75 -3.70 -21.22
CA VAL A 191 31.74 -3.62 -22.68
C VAL A 191 30.91 -2.40 -23.08
N ALA A 192 31.51 -1.50 -23.87
CA ALA A 192 31.03 -0.12 -24.08
C ALA A 192 29.57 0.03 -24.56
N ASP A 193 28.98 -1.01 -25.16
CA ASP A 193 27.68 -0.95 -25.82
C ASP A 193 26.62 -1.90 -25.23
N THR A 194 26.89 -2.53 -24.08
CA THR A 194 25.94 -3.48 -23.47
C THR A 194 25.49 -3.00 -22.09
N LEU A 195 24.22 -2.62 -21.98
CA LEU A 195 23.58 -2.33 -20.70
C LEU A 195 22.78 -3.55 -20.26
N THR A 196 23.13 -4.11 -19.11
CA THR A 196 22.34 -5.17 -18.50
C THR A 196 21.19 -4.51 -17.74
N VAL A 197 20.00 -4.59 -18.30
CA VAL A 197 18.78 -4.16 -17.61
C VAL A 197 18.34 -5.31 -16.72
N THR A 198 18.18 -5.02 -15.43
CA THR A 198 17.81 -6.03 -14.41
C THR A 198 16.43 -6.63 -14.66
N ASP A 199 15.57 -5.95 -15.43
CA ASP A 199 14.23 -6.40 -15.79
C ASP A 199 13.89 -6.07 -17.25
N ALA A 200 13.89 -7.09 -18.10
CA ALA A 200 13.56 -6.97 -19.52
C ALA A 200 12.05 -6.90 -19.81
N MET A 201 11.18 -7.16 -18.81
CA MET A 201 9.72 -7.09 -18.98
C MET A 201 9.18 -5.65 -19.05
N LEU A 202 10.04 -4.66 -18.78
CA LEU A 202 9.76 -3.23 -18.96
C LEU A 202 9.63 -2.82 -20.44
N PHE A 203 10.01 -3.70 -21.37
CA PHE A 203 9.99 -3.41 -22.80
C PHE A 203 9.10 -4.41 -23.52
N LYS A 204 8.14 -3.90 -24.30
CA LYS A 204 7.40 -4.74 -25.24
C LYS A 204 8.22 -4.93 -26.52
N PRO A 205 8.12 -6.10 -27.19
CA PRO A 205 8.69 -6.26 -28.52
C PRO A 205 8.21 -5.13 -29.47
N GLY A 206 9.15 -4.39 -30.05
CA GLY A 206 8.88 -3.23 -30.91
C GLY A 206 8.77 -1.88 -30.20
N GLU A 207 8.91 -1.83 -28.87
CA GLU A 207 8.93 -0.58 -28.11
C GLU A 207 10.27 0.14 -28.25
N THR A 208 10.22 1.45 -28.49
CA THR A 208 11.44 2.27 -28.57
C THR A 208 11.85 2.69 -27.16
N VAL A 209 12.97 2.15 -26.70
CA VAL A 209 13.55 2.51 -25.41
C VAL A 209 14.41 3.77 -25.57
N GLY A 210 14.06 4.81 -24.82
CA GLY A 210 14.89 6.00 -24.70
C GLY A 210 15.86 5.85 -23.53
N PHE A 211 17.16 5.86 -23.80
CA PHE A 211 18.17 5.95 -22.74
C PHE A 211 18.48 7.42 -22.47
N GLU A 212 18.42 7.84 -21.20
CA GLU A 212 18.86 9.15 -20.76
C GLU A 212 20.23 9.00 -20.09
N HIS A 213 21.26 9.63 -20.64
CA HIS A 213 22.53 9.77 -19.94
C HIS A 213 22.38 10.91 -18.93
N ARG A 214 22.35 10.57 -17.64
CA ARG A 214 22.40 11.55 -16.56
C ARG A 214 23.83 11.67 -16.08
N ASP A 215 24.41 12.85 -16.29
CA ASP A 215 25.72 13.18 -15.76
C ASP A 215 25.64 14.44 -14.90
N SER A 216 26.43 14.48 -13.84
CA SER A 216 26.56 15.65 -12.98
C SER A 216 27.86 16.35 -13.35
N LEU A 217 27.78 17.20 -14.37
CA LEU A 217 28.93 17.90 -14.92
C LEU A 217 29.00 19.31 -14.35
N LYS A 218 30.18 19.71 -13.87
CA LYS A 218 30.43 21.10 -13.51
C LYS A 218 30.54 21.91 -14.81
N TRP A 219 29.73 22.95 -14.90
CA TRP A 219 29.76 23.89 -16.00
C TRP A 219 29.77 25.32 -15.49
N GLU A 220 30.38 26.22 -16.27
CA GLU A 220 30.50 27.64 -15.98
C GLU A 220 29.93 28.43 -17.17
N ALA A 221 28.98 29.32 -16.90
CA ALA A 221 28.45 30.23 -17.90
C ALA A 221 27.96 31.51 -17.21
N ALA A 222 28.21 32.66 -17.82
CA ALA A 222 27.62 33.93 -17.37
C ALA A 222 26.11 33.95 -17.69
N ALA A 223 25.33 34.71 -16.91
CA ALA A 223 23.93 34.96 -17.21
C ALA A 223 23.77 35.54 -18.64
N GLY A 224 22.84 34.99 -19.43
CA GLY A 224 22.67 35.39 -20.84
C GLY A 224 23.80 34.93 -21.78
N SER A 225 24.73 34.10 -21.32
CA SER A 225 25.77 33.54 -22.18
C SER A 225 25.17 32.53 -23.17
N SER A 226 25.65 32.55 -24.41
CA SER A 226 25.46 31.48 -25.39
C SER A 226 26.63 30.49 -25.42
N ARG A 227 27.50 30.52 -24.40
CA ARG A 227 28.66 29.65 -24.22
C ARG A 227 28.61 28.98 -22.85
N ILE A 228 28.94 27.70 -22.83
CA ILE A 228 29.04 26.86 -21.64
C ILE A 228 30.45 26.28 -21.59
N ALA A 229 31.21 26.64 -20.58
CA ALA A 229 32.51 26.01 -20.31
C ALA A 229 32.32 24.79 -19.41
N THR A 230 33.07 23.72 -19.67
CA THR A 230 33.01 22.45 -18.93
C THR A 230 34.41 22.02 -18.52
N GLN A 231 34.56 21.48 -17.30
CA GLN A 231 35.85 20.99 -16.83
C GLN A 231 36.02 19.51 -17.20
N GLY A 232 36.82 19.23 -18.23
CA GLY A 232 37.29 17.87 -18.53
C GLY A 232 36.32 16.97 -19.32
N HIS A 233 35.22 17.52 -19.84
CA HIS A 233 34.23 16.73 -20.59
C HIS A 233 33.67 17.54 -21.77
N SER A 234 33.72 16.96 -22.97
CA SER A 234 33.09 17.56 -24.16
C SER A 234 31.67 17.01 -24.35
N PHE A 235 30.68 17.89 -24.55
CA PHE A 235 29.41 17.47 -25.13
C PHE A 235 29.58 17.15 -26.61
N LEU A 236 28.68 16.33 -27.16
CA LEU A 236 28.61 16.14 -28.61
C LEU A 236 27.79 17.29 -29.23
N PRO A 237 28.18 17.82 -30.39
CA PRO A 237 27.39 18.82 -31.09
C PRO A 237 26.01 18.25 -31.49
N GLN A 238 25.04 19.13 -31.69
CA GLN A 238 23.64 18.86 -32.05
C GLN A 238 22.87 18.01 -31.02
N ARG A 239 23.27 18.07 -29.75
CA ARG A 239 22.56 17.40 -28.65
C ARG A 239 21.77 18.40 -27.81
N ILE A 240 20.56 18.01 -27.42
CA ILE A 240 19.74 18.75 -26.46
C ILE A 240 20.13 18.31 -25.05
N CYS A 241 20.64 19.27 -24.29
CA CYS A 241 21.04 19.14 -22.90
C CYS A 241 20.02 19.87 -22.04
N ARG A 242 19.54 19.24 -20.97
CA ARG A 242 18.80 19.93 -19.93
C ARG A 242 19.75 20.36 -18.84
N LEU A 243 19.86 21.66 -18.63
CA LEU A 243 20.65 22.23 -17.55
C LEU A 243 19.75 22.46 -16.33
N ASP A 244 20.33 22.21 -15.17
CA ASP A 244 19.73 22.44 -13.86
C ASP A 244 20.77 23.19 -13.03
N GLU A 245 20.41 24.34 -12.44
CA GLU A 245 21.30 25.17 -11.61
C GLU A 245 21.21 24.84 -10.10
N GLY A 246 20.55 23.73 -9.74
CA GLY A 246 20.24 23.40 -8.35
C GLY A 246 18.99 24.13 -7.82
N THR A 247 18.26 24.83 -8.68
CA THR A 247 16.93 25.39 -8.40
C THR A 247 15.85 24.58 -9.12
N PRO A 248 14.55 24.77 -8.83
CA PRO A 248 13.48 24.12 -9.58
C PRO A 248 13.42 24.49 -11.07
N ARG A 249 14.24 25.44 -11.54
CA ARG A 249 14.27 25.88 -12.93
C ARG A 249 15.20 24.99 -13.74
N GLN A 250 14.67 24.44 -14.83
CA GLN A 250 15.41 23.65 -15.80
C GLN A 250 15.26 24.27 -17.19
N GLU A 251 16.31 24.25 -17.98
CA GLU A 251 16.31 24.77 -19.35
C GLU A 251 16.89 23.73 -20.32
N ASP A 252 16.21 23.51 -21.44
CA ASP A 252 16.70 22.65 -22.53
C ASP A 252 17.47 23.52 -23.54
N VAL A 253 18.75 23.23 -23.74
CA VAL A 253 19.64 23.92 -24.66
C VAL A 253 20.21 22.96 -25.70
N GLU A 254 20.37 23.40 -26.94
CA GLU A 254 21.02 22.61 -27.98
C GLU A 254 22.46 23.05 -28.16
N ILE A 255 23.41 22.13 -28.04
CA ILE A 255 24.83 22.38 -28.30
C ILE A 255 25.02 22.52 -29.81
N ARG A 256 25.45 23.68 -30.32
CA ARG A 256 25.74 23.91 -31.74
C ARG A 256 27.14 23.46 -32.12
N ASP A 257 28.13 23.87 -31.33
CA ASP A 257 29.53 23.57 -31.53
C ASP A 257 30.13 23.12 -30.20
N ALA A 258 31.03 22.15 -30.27
CA ALA A 258 31.65 21.52 -29.12
C ALA A 258 33.17 21.52 -29.29
N GLN A 259 33.83 22.52 -28.71
CA GLN A 259 35.26 22.46 -28.45
C GLN A 259 35.46 21.75 -27.10
N ALA A 260 36.64 21.16 -26.89
CA ALA A 260 36.91 20.21 -25.80
C ALA A 260 36.41 20.65 -24.41
N THR A 261 36.40 21.96 -24.13
CA THR A 261 35.95 22.54 -22.86
C THR A 261 34.97 23.70 -23.04
N ASP A 262 34.59 24.06 -24.27
CA ASP A 262 33.75 25.22 -24.56
C ASP A 262 32.70 24.91 -25.61
N HIS A 263 31.44 25.11 -25.24
CA HIS A 263 30.29 24.68 -26.01
C HIS A 263 29.43 25.88 -26.36
N GLN A 264 29.16 26.10 -27.64
CA GLN A 264 28.18 27.10 -28.07
C GLN A 264 26.78 26.51 -28.03
N ILE A 265 25.81 27.26 -27.51
CA ILE A 265 24.40 26.85 -27.47
C ILE A 265 23.54 27.68 -28.40
N ASN A 266 22.39 27.13 -28.79
CA ASN A 266 21.48 27.71 -29.78
C ASN A 266 20.74 28.96 -29.30
N SER A 267 20.64 29.18 -27.99
CA SER A 267 20.03 30.36 -27.39
C SER A 267 20.78 30.75 -26.10
N PRO A 268 20.89 32.06 -25.78
CA PRO A 268 21.37 32.51 -24.49
C PRO A 268 20.67 31.83 -23.31
N LEU A 269 21.43 31.46 -22.28
CA LEU A 269 20.87 30.92 -21.03
C LEU A 269 19.94 31.93 -20.37
N ARG A 270 18.76 31.47 -19.94
CA ARG A 270 17.78 32.27 -19.18
C ARG A 270 18.05 32.27 -17.68
N PHE A 271 19.02 31.48 -17.23
CA PHE A 271 19.49 31.51 -15.84
C PHE A 271 20.02 32.91 -15.49
N LEU A 272 19.54 33.43 -14.37
CA LEU A 272 19.92 34.74 -13.83
C LEU A 272 21.05 34.55 -12.80
N THR A 273 22.14 33.89 -13.16
CA THR A 273 23.21 33.65 -12.18
C THR A 273 24.16 34.83 -12.11
N LEU A 274 23.80 35.77 -11.22
CA LEU A 274 24.76 36.58 -10.48
C LEU A 274 25.51 35.62 -9.53
N GLN A 275 26.77 35.31 -9.87
CA GLN A 275 27.78 34.69 -8.99
C GLN A 275 27.39 33.40 -8.24
N GLU A 276 28.07 32.30 -8.59
CA GLU A 276 28.26 31.08 -7.77
C GLU A 276 27.26 29.90 -7.90
N ALA A 277 26.66 29.65 -9.07
CA ALA A 277 26.17 28.30 -9.36
C ALA A 277 27.36 27.38 -9.72
N ARG A 278 27.94 26.69 -8.73
CA ARG A 278 29.11 25.79 -8.91
C ARG A 278 28.72 24.34 -9.26
N TYR A 279 27.43 24.03 -9.30
CA TYR A 279 26.93 22.67 -9.51
C TYR A 279 25.64 22.71 -10.31
N GLY A 280 25.63 22.02 -11.45
CA GLY A 280 24.43 21.80 -12.21
C GLY A 280 24.38 20.40 -12.79
N ILE A 281 23.17 19.86 -12.94
CA ILE A 281 22.96 18.52 -13.50
C ILE A 281 22.62 18.68 -14.97
N CYS A 282 23.44 18.10 -15.85
CA CYS A 282 23.17 18.08 -17.28
C CYS A 282 22.47 16.76 -17.65
N ARG A 283 21.22 16.84 -18.14
CA ARG A 283 20.51 15.65 -18.64
C ARG A 283 20.47 15.65 -20.15
N LEU A 284 21.14 14.69 -20.78
CA LEU A 284 21.15 14.54 -22.23
C LEU A 284 19.90 13.77 -22.68
N ARG A 285 18.99 14.43 -23.39
CA ARG A 285 17.85 13.75 -24.01
C ARG A 285 18.16 13.39 -25.46
N PRO A 286 18.07 12.11 -25.87
CA PRO A 286 18.10 11.78 -27.28
C PRO A 286 16.89 12.41 -27.97
N ARG A 287 17.12 13.07 -29.12
CA ARG A 287 16.08 13.63 -29.97
C ARG A 287 15.19 12.48 -30.44
N ARG A 288 13.92 12.47 -30.02
CA ARG A 288 12.91 11.52 -30.51
C ARG A 288 12.68 11.84 -31.99
N GLN A 289 13.33 11.11 -32.89
CA GLN A 289 12.94 11.15 -34.30
C GLN A 289 11.54 10.54 -34.40
N SER A 290 10.53 11.36 -34.65
CA SER A 290 9.21 10.86 -34.99
C SER A 290 9.33 10.14 -36.33
N SER A 291 9.32 8.81 -36.29
CA SER A 291 9.05 8.00 -37.47
C SER A 291 7.59 8.22 -37.85
N GLU A 292 7.30 9.28 -38.59
CA GLU A 292 6.07 9.36 -39.37
C GLU A 292 6.17 8.32 -40.49
N LYS A 293 5.58 7.15 -40.24
CA LYS A 293 5.38 6.13 -41.27
C LYS A 293 4.24 6.61 -42.17
N PRO A 294 4.45 6.81 -43.48
CA PRO A 294 3.38 7.28 -44.36
C PRO A 294 2.27 6.23 -44.45
N PRO A 295 0.99 6.64 -44.52
CA PRO A 295 -0.14 5.72 -44.50
C PRO A 295 -0.15 4.83 -45.75
N GLY A 296 -0.19 3.51 -45.53
CA GLY A 296 -0.17 2.50 -46.60
C GLY A 296 -1.43 2.53 -47.47
N ARG A 297 -1.22 2.58 -48.79
CA ARG A 297 -2.27 2.37 -49.80
C ARG A 297 -2.86 0.95 -49.65
N ARG A 298 -4.17 0.85 -49.41
CA ARG A 298 -4.93 -0.40 -49.54
C ARG A 298 -5.09 -0.77 -51.01
N LEU A 299 -4.55 -1.91 -51.41
CA LEU A 299 -4.88 -2.58 -52.67
C LEU A 299 -6.12 -3.46 -52.44
N SER A 300 -7.23 -3.11 -53.08
CA SER A 300 -8.42 -3.95 -53.20
C SER A 300 -8.22 -4.93 -54.36
N SER A 301 -8.02 -6.21 -54.05
CA SER A 301 -8.07 -7.28 -55.05
C SER A 301 -9.48 -7.84 -55.14
N LEU A 302 -10.02 -7.80 -56.36
CA LEU A 302 -11.20 -8.53 -56.82
C LEU A 302 -11.04 -10.04 -56.58
N LEU A 303 -12.14 -10.70 -56.20
CA LEU A 303 -12.37 -12.12 -56.45
C LEU A 303 -13.52 -12.23 -57.47
N ARG A 304 -13.23 -12.92 -58.58
CA ARG A 304 -14.19 -13.67 -59.40
C ARG A 304 -14.08 -15.12 -58.99
#